data_AF-D3BPR6-F1
#
_entry.id   AF-D3BPR6-F1
#
_cell.length_a   1.000
_cell.length_b   1.000
_cell.length_c   1.000
_cell.angle_alpha   90.00
_cell.angle_beta   90.00
_cell.angle_gamma   90.00
#
_symmetry.space_group_name_H-M   'P 1'
#
loop_
_entity.id
_entity.type
_entity.pdbx_description
1 polymer ?
#
loop_
_entity_poly.entity_id
_entity_poly.type
_entity_poly.pdbx_seq_one_letter_code
_entity_poly.pdbx_strand_id
1 'polypeptide(L)'
;MDRNKNIVHVVWTTSNQLVGCSEIKNALKCLLMLVGGSPSTLTNLSVSTTTNNNNNSDSSVVDSTTFNNNNNLTVQSNNSRTGGELKRIEMNNIDEAITRIRIAELLLQYTFNHDEARYHLEKSVFLLDSDSTDHSMELLCKISSYLIDYFHTNNAFNLAKQWLKKAIKYSISLKNNQWLLYFLIKESHILFRENQPKPVFNSIDQAIKLAINMKDTFCHVTMLGF
;
A
#
# COMPACT_ATOMS: atom_id res chain seq x y z
N MET A 1 -0.54 -9.85 26.23
CA MET A 1 -0.03 -9.23 24.98
C MET A 1 0.57 -10.26 24.02
N ASP A 2 1.28 -11.29 24.50
CA ASP A 2 2.02 -12.21 23.63
C ASP A 2 1.14 -13.07 22.71
N ARG A 3 -0.08 -13.41 23.13
CA ARG A 3 -1.05 -14.13 22.30
C ARG A 3 -1.42 -13.34 21.03
N ASN A 4 -1.60 -12.02 21.12
CA ASN A 4 -1.92 -11.20 19.94
C ASN A 4 -0.72 -11.11 19.00
N LYS A 5 0.50 -10.97 19.54
CA LYS A 5 1.73 -10.96 18.74
C LYS A 5 1.91 -12.26 17.95
N ASN A 6 1.66 -13.40 18.57
CA ASN A 6 1.73 -14.70 17.90
C ASN A 6 0.69 -14.82 16.77
N ILE A 7 -0.55 -14.35 17.00
CA ILE A 7 -1.58 -14.38 15.96
C ILE A 7 -1.20 -13.47 14.79
N VAL A 8 -0.76 -12.23 15.07
CA VAL A 8 -0.29 -11.30 14.03
C VAL A 8 0.84 -11.92 13.22
N HIS A 9 1.85 -12.50 13.89
CA HIS A 9 2.98 -13.16 13.23
C HIS A 9 2.54 -14.32 12.34
N VAL A 10 1.67 -15.22 12.83
CA VAL A 10 1.17 -16.36 12.06
C VAL A 10 0.43 -15.87 10.82
N VAL A 11 -0.49 -14.92 10.99
CA VAL A 11 -1.29 -14.39 9.87
C VAL A 11 -0.41 -13.68 8.83
N TRP A 12 0.60 -12.92 9.26
CA TRP A 12 1.60 -12.31 8.38
C TRP A 12 2.41 -13.35 7.61
N THR A 13 2.90 -14.39 8.31
CA THR A 13 3.68 -15.47 7.70
C THR A 13 2.85 -16.22 6.66
N THR A 14 1.62 -16.58 7.01
CA THR A 14 0.68 -17.23 6.09
C THR A 14 0.38 -16.34 4.89
N SER A 15 0.14 -15.04 5.10
CA SER A 15 -0.07 -14.11 3.99
C SER A 15 1.12 -14.08 3.03
N ASN A 16 2.36 -14.06 3.55
CA ASN A 16 3.55 -14.04 2.70
C ASN A 16 3.73 -15.35 1.91
N GLN A 17 3.44 -16.51 2.53
CA GLN A 17 3.43 -17.79 1.83
C GLN A 17 2.39 -17.81 0.71
N LEU A 18 1.19 -17.30 0.96
CA LEU A 18 0.13 -17.20 -0.05
C LEU A 18 0.54 -16.29 -1.21
N VAL A 19 1.21 -15.15 -0.95
CA VAL A 19 1.78 -14.33 -2.03
C VAL A 19 2.80 -15.12 -2.85
N GLY A 20 3.68 -15.90 -2.21
CA GLY A 20 4.63 -16.78 -2.91
C GLY A 20 3.94 -17.85 -3.78
N CYS A 21 2.74 -18.29 -3.40
CA CYS A 21 1.91 -19.20 -4.18
C CYS A 21 0.97 -18.50 -5.17
N SER A 22 1.11 -17.18 -5.39
CA SER A 22 0.22 -16.37 -6.24
C SER A 22 -1.25 -16.30 -5.77
N GLU A 23 -1.53 -16.67 -4.53
CA GLU A 23 -2.84 -16.64 -3.88
C GLU A 23 -3.16 -15.25 -3.29
N ILE A 24 -3.04 -14.21 -4.11
CA ILE A 24 -3.10 -12.79 -3.68
C ILE A 24 -4.41 -12.46 -2.96
N LYS A 25 -5.55 -12.95 -3.46
CA LYS A 25 -6.86 -12.69 -2.85
C LYS A 25 -6.94 -13.27 -1.43
N ASN A 26 -6.35 -14.44 -1.19
CA ASN A 26 -6.35 -15.07 0.12
C ASN A 26 -5.33 -14.43 1.06
N ALA A 27 -4.17 -14.01 0.54
CA ALA A 27 -3.21 -13.19 1.28
C ALA A 27 -3.86 -11.88 1.78
N LEU A 28 -4.59 -11.17 0.92
CA LEU A 28 -5.32 -9.96 1.29
C LEU A 28 -6.38 -10.21 2.36
N LYS A 29 -7.14 -11.30 2.28
CA LYS A 29 -8.12 -11.67 3.33
C LYS A 29 -7.44 -11.90 4.68
N CYS A 30 -6.30 -12.58 4.71
CA CYS A 30 -5.53 -12.80 5.93
C CYS A 30 -5.15 -11.47 6.58
N LEU A 31 -4.60 -10.52 5.83
CA LEU A 31 -4.18 -9.22 6.37
C LEU A 31 -5.38 -8.35 6.76
N LEU A 32 -6.47 -8.34 5.98
CA LEU A 32 -7.67 -7.57 6.31
C LEU A 32 -8.32 -8.02 7.63
N MET A 33 -8.24 -9.32 7.94
CA MET A 33 -8.72 -9.87 9.21
C MET A 33 -8.01 -9.24 10.42
N LEU A 34 -6.73 -8.85 10.28
CA LEU A 34 -5.98 -8.21 11.36
C LEU A 34 -6.43 -6.77 11.61
N VAL A 35 -6.74 -6.03 10.56
CA VAL A 35 -7.06 -4.59 10.63
C VAL A 35 -8.56 -4.29 10.74
N GLY A 36 -9.37 -5.33 10.99
CA GLY A 36 -10.83 -5.24 11.13
C GLY A 36 -11.55 -4.94 9.82
N GLY A 37 -10.93 -5.19 8.67
CA GLY A 37 -11.57 -5.06 7.36
C GLY A 37 -12.49 -6.25 7.09
N SER A 38 -13.69 -5.99 6.54
CA SER A 38 -14.59 -7.07 6.15
C SER A 38 -14.03 -7.80 4.91
N PRO A 39 -13.95 -9.15 4.91
CA PRO A 39 -13.59 -9.91 3.71
C PRO A 39 -14.57 -9.68 2.55
N SER A 40 -15.78 -9.18 2.83
CA SER A 40 -16.78 -8.83 1.81
C SER A 40 -16.35 -7.65 0.93
N THR A 41 -15.41 -6.81 1.36
CA THR A 41 -14.89 -5.70 0.53
C THR A 41 -14.07 -6.22 -0.67
N LEU A 42 -13.61 -7.48 -0.64
CA LEU A 42 -12.81 -8.12 -1.69
C LEU A 42 -13.64 -8.90 -2.73
N THR A 43 -14.97 -8.85 -2.71
CA THR A 43 -15.80 -9.62 -3.66
C THR A 43 -15.65 -9.16 -5.11
N ASN A 44 -15.20 -7.92 -5.34
CA ASN A 44 -15.03 -7.34 -6.67
C ASN A 44 -13.59 -7.43 -7.21
N LEU A 45 -12.74 -8.27 -6.62
CA LEU A 45 -11.37 -8.46 -7.11
C LEU A 45 -11.38 -9.28 -8.41
N SER A 46 -11.58 -8.61 -9.55
CA SER A 46 -11.28 -9.18 -10.88
C SER A 46 -9.76 -9.26 -11.01
N VAL A 47 -9.21 -10.40 -10.63
CA VAL A 47 -7.81 -10.73 -10.88
C VAL A 47 -7.67 -10.93 -12.39
N SER A 48 -6.97 -10.03 -13.07
CA SER A 48 -6.62 -10.23 -14.48
C SER A 48 -5.57 -11.34 -14.57
N THR A 49 -6.01 -12.57 -14.79
CA THR A 49 -5.16 -13.57 -15.44
C THR A 49 -4.98 -13.16 -16.88
N THR A 50 -3.78 -12.68 -17.23
CA THR A 50 -3.36 -12.48 -18.61
C THR A 50 -3.25 -13.85 -19.29
N THR A 51 -4.36 -14.34 -19.84
CA THR A 51 -4.35 -15.49 -20.76
C THR A 51 -4.35 -14.93 -22.17
N ASN A 52 -3.17 -14.84 -22.75
CA ASN A 52 -2.97 -14.50 -24.15
C ASN A 52 -3.27 -15.76 -24.99
N ASN A 53 -4.35 -15.77 -25.77
CA ASN A 53 -4.40 -16.45 -27.08
C ASN A 53 -5.66 -16.12 -27.87
N ASN A 54 -5.43 -15.53 -29.06
CA ASN A 54 -6.38 -15.40 -30.16
C ASN A 54 -6.75 -16.76 -30.73
N ASN A 55 -8.05 -17.04 -30.91
CA ASN A 55 -8.68 -17.28 -32.23
C ASN A 55 -10.14 -17.77 -32.10
N ASN A 56 -10.98 -17.25 -32.99
CA ASN A 56 -12.38 -17.57 -33.29
C ASN A 56 -12.85 -19.00 -32.96
N SER A 57 -14.02 -19.12 -32.32
CA SER A 57 -15.26 -19.62 -32.94
C SER A 57 -16.39 -19.70 -31.91
N ASP A 58 -17.61 -19.46 -32.41
CA ASP A 58 -18.88 -19.38 -31.71
C ASP A 58 -19.16 -20.46 -30.66
N SER A 59 -19.69 -20.03 -29.51
CA SER A 59 -20.82 -20.69 -28.86
C SER A 59 -21.38 -19.79 -27.75
N SER A 60 -22.50 -19.16 -28.07
CA SER A 60 -23.42 -18.50 -27.16
C SER A 60 -24.05 -19.48 -26.18
N VAL A 61 -24.10 -19.14 -24.88
CA VAL A 61 -25.35 -19.24 -24.09
C VAL A 61 -25.35 -18.11 -23.06
N VAL A 62 -26.09 -17.06 -23.40
CA VAL A 62 -26.67 -16.11 -22.46
C VAL A 62 -27.78 -16.85 -21.73
N ASP A 63 -27.88 -16.73 -20.41
CA ASP A 63 -29.15 -16.22 -19.87
C ASP A 63 -29.07 -15.78 -18.41
N SER A 64 -29.56 -14.55 -18.27
CA SER A 64 -29.95 -13.87 -17.06
C SER A 64 -31.24 -14.47 -16.50
N THR A 65 -31.30 -14.78 -15.21
CA THR A 65 -32.55 -14.81 -14.42
C THR A 65 -32.19 -14.52 -12.97
N THR A 66 -32.45 -13.33 -12.40
CA THR A 66 -33.74 -12.78 -11.91
C THR A 66 -34.34 -13.60 -10.77
N PHE A 67 -34.52 -12.93 -9.62
CA PHE A 67 -35.26 -13.34 -8.42
C PHE A 67 -36.66 -13.90 -8.72
N ASN A 68 -37.10 -14.99 -8.07
CA ASN A 68 -38.36 -15.03 -7.29
C ASN A 68 -38.49 -16.29 -6.39
N ASN A 69 -39.31 -16.14 -5.36
CA ASN A 69 -39.58 -16.99 -4.20
C ASN A 69 -40.34 -18.31 -4.45
N ASN A 70 -40.28 -19.17 -3.41
CA ASN A 70 -41.09 -20.33 -3.04
C ASN A 70 -40.63 -21.71 -3.54
N ASN A 71 -39.94 -22.43 -2.65
CA ASN A 71 -40.38 -23.78 -2.27
C ASN A 71 -39.75 -24.23 -0.94
N ASN A 72 -40.62 -24.75 -0.07
CA ASN A 72 -40.32 -25.36 1.20
C ASN A 72 -39.37 -26.55 1.04
N LEU A 73 -38.15 -26.40 1.54
CA LEU A 73 -37.28 -27.50 1.92
C LEU A 73 -36.88 -27.27 3.37
N THR A 74 -37.63 -27.88 4.26
CA THR A 74 -37.29 -28.09 5.67
C THR A 74 -36.04 -28.97 5.75
N VAL A 75 -34.88 -28.35 5.54
CA VAL A 75 -33.63 -28.85 6.09
C VAL A 75 -33.53 -28.23 7.47
N GLN A 76 -33.75 -29.05 8.50
CA GLN A 76 -33.36 -28.71 9.87
C GLN A 76 -31.84 -28.52 9.90
N SER A 77 -31.37 -27.33 9.53
CA SER A 77 -30.04 -26.90 9.92
C SER A 77 -30.15 -26.55 11.40
N ASN A 78 -29.52 -27.38 12.23
CA ASN A 78 -29.25 -27.04 13.61
C ASN A 78 -28.50 -25.71 13.61
N ASN A 79 -29.24 -24.63 13.86
CA ASN A 79 -28.73 -23.30 14.15
C ASN A 79 -27.99 -23.37 15.49
N SER A 80 -26.80 -23.95 15.51
CA SER A 80 -25.74 -23.49 16.40
C SER A 80 -25.17 -22.22 15.78
N ARG A 81 -25.93 -21.12 15.91
CA ARG A 81 -25.41 -19.76 15.78
C ARG A 81 -24.43 -19.52 16.92
N THR A 82 -23.25 -20.13 16.86
CA THR A 82 -22.05 -19.48 17.38
C THR A 82 -21.54 -18.62 16.25
N GLY A 83 -22.24 -17.50 15.99
CA GLY A 83 -21.62 -16.34 15.38
C GLY A 83 -20.58 -15.86 16.38
N GLY A 84 -19.42 -16.53 16.40
CA GLY A 84 -18.29 -16.10 17.17
C GLY A 84 -17.94 -14.73 16.64
N GLU A 85 -18.29 -13.68 17.40
CA GLU A 85 -17.72 -12.37 17.21
C GLU A 85 -16.21 -12.58 17.09
N LEU A 86 -15.67 -12.39 15.88
CA LEU A 86 -14.24 -12.43 15.65
C LEU A 86 -13.66 -11.36 16.56
N LYS A 87 -13.10 -11.80 17.69
CA LYS A 87 -12.52 -10.90 18.68
C LYS A 87 -11.49 -10.06 17.96
N ARG A 88 -11.75 -8.75 17.87
CA ARG A 88 -10.87 -7.82 17.19
C ARG A 88 -9.48 -7.96 17.80
N ILE A 89 -8.50 -8.28 16.96
CA ILE A 89 -7.11 -8.35 17.39
C ILE A 89 -6.66 -6.91 17.58
N GLU A 90 -6.41 -6.52 18.82
CA GLU A 90 -5.83 -5.21 19.12
C GLU A 90 -4.35 -5.23 18.75
N MET A 91 -4.03 -4.45 17.72
CA MET A 91 -2.68 -4.16 17.25
C MET A 91 -2.27 -2.77 17.76
N ASN A 92 -0.98 -2.54 17.95
CA ASN A 92 -0.50 -1.18 18.15
C ASN A 92 -0.56 -0.41 16.81
N ASN A 93 -0.47 0.93 16.88
CA ASN A 93 -0.60 1.78 15.71
C ASN A 93 0.45 1.49 14.63
N ILE A 94 1.69 1.16 15.02
CA ILE A 94 2.79 0.87 14.09
C ILE A 94 2.51 -0.44 13.33
N ASP A 95 2.23 -1.53 14.03
CA ASP A 95 1.95 -2.84 13.42
C ASP A 95 0.71 -2.75 12.52
N GLU A 96 -0.32 -2.01 12.93
CA GLU A 96 -1.50 -1.79 12.12
C GLU A 96 -1.15 -0.97 10.86
N ALA A 97 -0.35 0.10 10.99
CA ALA A 97 0.09 0.91 9.86
C ALA A 97 0.94 0.08 8.87
N ILE A 98 1.87 -0.75 9.35
CA ILE A 98 2.67 -1.67 8.52
C ILE A 98 1.77 -2.66 7.79
N THR A 99 0.78 -3.22 8.49
CA THR A 99 -0.18 -4.17 7.88
C THR A 99 -1.02 -3.49 6.80
N ARG A 100 -1.50 -2.28 7.04
CA ARG A 100 -2.23 -1.48 6.05
C ARG A 100 -1.37 -1.10 4.84
N ILE A 101 -0.10 -0.71 5.06
CA ILE A 101 0.86 -0.46 3.95
C ILE A 101 1.03 -1.73 3.13
N ARG A 102 1.18 -2.90 3.77
CA ARG A 102 1.33 -4.17 3.07
C ARG A 102 0.10 -4.53 2.23
N ILE A 103 -1.10 -4.30 2.76
CA ILE A 103 -2.35 -4.46 2.00
C ILE A 103 -2.33 -3.55 0.77
N ALA A 104 -2.00 -2.26 0.94
CA ALA A 104 -1.92 -1.31 -0.16
C ALA A 104 -0.91 -1.73 -1.23
N GLU A 105 0.29 -2.20 -0.84
CA GLU A 105 1.28 -2.72 -1.79
C GLU A 105 0.73 -3.85 -2.64
N LEU A 106 0.08 -4.83 -2.02
CA LEU A 106 -0.49 -5.97 -2.73
C LEU A 106 -1.62 -5.54 -3.67
N LEU A 107 -2.47 -4.61 -3.23
CA LEU A 107 -3.52 -4.04 -4.07
C LEU A 107 -2.94 -3.29 -5.27
N LEU A 108 -1.91 -2.47 -5.08
CA LEU A 108 -1.27 -1.72 -6.17
C LEU A 108 -0.52 -2.62 -7.16
N GLN A 109 0.12 -3.69 -6.68
CA GLN A 109 0.96 -4.56 -7.51
C GLN A 109 0.15 -5.59 -8.31
N TYR A 110 -0.91 -6.13 -7.72
CA TYR A 110 -1.58 -7.33 -8.24
C TYR A 110 -3.06 -7.12 -8.56
N THR A 111 -3.58 -5.91 -8.37
CA THR A 111 -5.01 -5.62 -8.57
C THR A 111 -5.19 -4.24 -9.19
N PHE A 112 -6.41 -3.95 -9.66
CA PHE A 112 -6.80 -2.62 -10.12
C PHE A 112 -7.48 -1.78 -9.03
N ASN A 113 -7.47 -2.24 -7.78
CA ASN A 113 -8.19 -1.57 -6.69
C ASN A 113 -7.34 -0.48 -6.04
N HIS A 114 -7.04 0.56 -6.83
CA HIS A 114 -6.19 1.67 -6.39
C HIS A 114 -6.86 2.56 -5.34
N ASP A 115 -8.19 2.67 -5.33
CA ASP A 115 -8.94 3.42 -4.31
C ASP A 115 -8.84 2.78 -2.93
N GLU A 116 -8.99 1.45 -2.84
CA GLU A 116 -8.82 0.74 -1.56
C GLU A 116 -7.36 0.80 -1.08
N ALA A 117 -6.40 0.71 -2.01
CA ALA A 117 -4.99 0.91 -1.66
C ALA A 117 -4.75 2.30 -1.06
N ARG A 118 -5.30 3.34 -1.69
CA ARG A 118 -5.25 4.71 -1.17
C ARG A 118 -5.88 4.81 0.21
N TYR A 119 -7.06 4.23 0.42
CA TYR A 119 -7.74 4.23 1.71
C TYR A 119 -6.84 3.65 2.81
N HIS A 120 -6.19 2.50 2.56
CA HIS A 120 -5.26 1.91 3.51
C HIS A 120 -4.06 2.80 3.80
N LEU A 121 -3.47 3.43 2.78
CA LEU A 121 -2.35 4.37 2.93
C LEU A 121 -2.73 5.60 3.76
N GLU A 122 -3.85 6.24 3.47
CA GLU A 122 -4.32 7.42 4.21
C GLU A 122 -4.65 7.08 5.68
N LYS A 123 -5.23 5.89 5.93
CA LYS A 123 -5.45 5.39 7.29
C LYS A 123 -4.14 5.13 8.02
N SER A 124 -3.12 4.60 7.36
CA SER A 124 -1.79 4.44 7.97
C SER A 124 -1.18 5.77 8.38
N VAL A 125 -1.34 6.84 7.58
CA VAL A 125 -0.85 8.17 7.96
C VAL A 125 -1.51 8.67 9.23
N PHE A 126 -2.84 8.52 9.34
CA PHE A 126 -3.56 8.92 10.55
C PHE A 126 -3.08 8.19 11.81
N LEU A 127 -2.71 6.91 11.70
CA LEU A 127 -2.17 6.12 12.82
C LEU A 127 -0.76 6.57 13.24
N LEU A 128 0.02 7.10 12.29
CA LEU A 128 1.43 7.47 12.46
C LEU A 128 1.61 8.97 12.79
N ASP A 129 0.65 9.83 12.46
CA ASP A 129 0.76 11.29 12.62
C ASP A 129 0.98 11.73 14.09
N SER A 130 0.59 10.91 15.06
CA SER A 130 0.82 11.17 16.49
C SER A 130 2.20 10.72 17.00
N ASP A 131 2.93 9.92 16.24
CA ASP A 131 4.21 9.31 16.63
C ASP A 131 5.34 9.88 15.77
N SER A 132 6.31 10.55 16.42
CA SER A 132 7.46 11.17 15.74
C SER A 132 8.74 10.34 15.81
N THR A 133 8.66 9.04 16.07
CA THR A 133 9.82 8.14 16.03
C THR A 133 10.40 8.02 14.62
N ASP A 134 11.70 7.71 14.52
CA ASP A 134 12.37 7.47 13.24
C ASP A 134 11.66 6.39 12.41
N HIS A 135 11.15 5.35 13.09
CA HIS A 135 10.40 4.29 12.43
C HIS A 135 9.08 4.78 11.83
N SER A 136 8.32 5.60 12.57
CA SER A 136 7.10 6.25 12.05
C SER A 136 7.41 7.16 10.85
N MET A 137 8.49 7.95 10.93
CA MET A 137 8.92 8.85 9.85
C MET A 137 9.35 8.12 8.59
N GLU A 138 10.05 6.98 8.73
CA GLU A 138 10.41 6.09 7.61
C GLU A 138 9.15 5.54 6.91
N LEU A 139 8.16 5.09 7.70
CA LEU A 139 6.88 4.63 7.16
C LEU A 139 6.09 5.77 6.49
N LEU A 140 6.10 6.98 7.05
CA LEU A 140 5.48 8.17 6.46
C LEU A 140 6.14 8.56 5.14
N CYS A 141 7.47 8.45 5.01
CA CYS A 141 8.17 8.62 3.73
C CYS A 141 7.70 7.58 2.71
N LYS A 142 7.65 6.31 3.12
CA LYS A 142 7.18 5.22 2.25
C LYS A 142 5.72 5.40 1.83
N ILE A 143 4.81 5.77 2.73
CA ILE A 143 3.41 6.05 2.36
C ILE A 143 3.33 7.23 1.39
N SER A 144 4.07 8.30 1.67
CA SER A 144 4.09 9.48 0.81
C SER A 144 4.56 9.16 -0.60
N SER A 145 5.54 8.25 -0.77
CA SER A 145 6.01 7.84 -2.10
C SER A 145 4.90 7.21 -2.95
N TYR A 146 4.06 6.36 -2.36
CA TYR A 146 2.91 5.75 -3.03
C TYR A 146 1.80 6.77 -3.33
N LEU A 147 1.48 7.65 -2.38
CA LEU A 147 0.42 8.65 -2.57
C LEU A 147 0.80 9.68 -3.62
N ILE A 148 2.08 10.10 -3.68
CA ILE A 148 2.59 10.96 -4.74
C ILE A 148 2.36 10.32 -6.12
N ASP A 149 2.71 9.04 -6.27
CA ASP A 149 2.52 8.32 -7.54
C ASP A 149 1.04 8.20 -7.89
N TYR A 150 0.21 7.81 -6.93
CA TYR A 150 -1.24 7.70 -7.12
C TYR A 150 -1.88 9.01 -7.61
N PHE A 151 -1.55 10.14 -6.97
CA PHE A 151 -2.14 11.42 -7.38
C PHE A 151 -1.53 11.93 -8.69
N HIS A 152 -0.24 11.68 -8.92
CA HIS A 152 0.43 12.08 -10.15
C HIS A 152 -0.12 11.33 -11.38
N THR A 153 -0.31 10.02 -11.29
CA THR A 153 -0.88 9.21 -12.40
C THR A 153 -2.32 9.58 -12.70
N ASN A 154 -3.08 10.01 -11.70
CA ASN A 154 -4.46 10.48 -11.84
C ASN A 154 -4.57 11.98 -12.16
N ASN A 155 -3.50 12.64 -12.61
CA ASN A 155 -3.44 14.07 -12.96
C ASN A 155 -3.85 15.03 -11.82
N ALA A 156 -3.88 14.57 -10.56
CA ALA A 156 -4.16 15.37 -9.39
C ALA A 156 -2.87 16.05 -8.86
N PHE A 157 -2.20 16.82 -9.71
CA PHE A 157 -0.86 17.38 -9.44
C PHE A 157 -0.78 18.23 -8.16
N ASN A 158 -1.86 18.95 -7.82
CA ASN A 158 -1.90 19.74 -6.58
C ASN A 158 -1.81 18.86 -5.33
N LEU A 159 -2.49 17.70 -5.31
CA LEU A 159 -2.42 16.75 -4.21
C LEU A 159 -1.06 16.04 -4.18
N ALA A 160 -0.53 15.66 -5.34
CA ALA A 160 0.81 15.09 -5.45
C ALA A 160 1.87 16.03 -4.85
N LYS A 161 1.81 17.34 -5.18
CA LYS A 161 2.70 18.36 -4.61
C LYS A 161 2.52 18.55 -3.10
N GLN A 162 1.30 18.47 -2.58
CA GLN A 162 1.07 18.54 -1.13
C GLN A 162 1.74 17.37 -0.41
N TRP A 163 1.59 16.15 -0.93
CA TRP A 163 2.25 14.97 -0.39
C TRP A 163 3.76 15.04 -0.52
N LEU A 164 4.26 15.53 -1.64
CA LEU A 164 5.69 15.73 -1.86
C LEU A 164 6.32 16.70 -0.85
N LYS A 165 5.65 17.82 -0.55
CA LYS A 165 6.10 18.76 0.49
C LYS A 165 6.16 18.09 1.87
N LYS A 166 5.18 17.26 2.21
CA LYS A 166 5.19 16.47 3.45
C LYS A 166 6.35 15.47 3.45
N ALA A 167 6.54 14.75 2.35
CA ALA A 167 7.58 13.74 2.19
C ALA A 167 9.00 14.31 2.37
N ILE A 168 9.27 15.47 1.77
CA ILE A 168 10.52 16.22 1.96
C ILE A 168 10.70 16.57 3.44
N LYS A 169 9.67 17.10 4.10
CA LYS A 169 9.71 17.41 5.53
C LYS A 169 10.02 16.17 6.38
N TYR A 170 9.36 15.04 6.13
CA TYR A 170 9.61 13.79 6.84
C TYR A 170 11.05 13.31 6.64
N SER A 171 11.57 13.34 5.41
CA SER A 171 12.94 12.91 5.11
C SER A 171 14.01 13.77 5.79
N ILE A 172 13.79 15.09 5.89
CA ILE A 172 14.66 16.02 6.60
C ILE A 172 14.61 15.73 8.12
N SER A 173 13.41 15.55 8.68
CA SER A 173 13.24 15.21 10.11
C SER A 173 13.94 13.89 10.46
N LEU A 174 13.86 12.89 9.60
CA LEU A 174 14.55 11.61 9.73
C LEU A 174 16.07 11.71 9.49
N LYS A 175 16.56 12.82 8.93
CA LYS A 175 17.94 12.99 8.47
C LYS A 175 18.37 11.91 7.47
N ASN A 176 17.44 11.39 6.68
CA ASN A 176 17.70 10.36 5.67
C ASN A 176 17.87 11.02 4.29
N ASN A 177 19.13 11.21 3.90
CA ASN A 177 19.49 11.81 2.62
C ASN A 177 19.04 10.98 1.41
N GLN A 178 18.85 9.65 1.55
CA GLN A 178 18.37 8.80 0.44
C GLN A 178 16.91 9.12 0.11
N TRP A 179 16.05 9.23 1.13
CA TRP A 179 14.66 9.64 0.95
C TRP A 179 14.57 11.07 0.40
N LEU A 180 15.38 11.98 0.94
CA LEU A 180 15.38 13.37 0.46
C LEU A 180 15.77 13.43 -1.02
N LEU A 181 16.83 12.71 -1.42
CA LEU A 181 17.27 12.62 -2.82
C LEU A 181 16.15 12.06 -3.71
N TYR A 182 15.51 10.97 -3.28
CA TYR A 182 14.39 10.36 -3.99
C TYR A 182 13.24 11.36 -4.20
N PHE A 183 12.86 12.12 -3.18
CA PHE A 183 11.78 13.11 -3.30
C PHE A 183 12.17 14.32 -4.15
N LEU A 184 13.41 14.80 -4.11
CA LEU A 184 13.87 15.88 -5.00
C LEU A 184 13.85 15.45 -6.48
N ILE A 185 14.23 14.21 -6.78
CA ILE A 185 14.10 13.66 -8.14
C ILE A 185 12.62 13.58 -8.54
N LYS A 186 11.74 13.08 -7.66
CA LYS A 186 10.29 13.06 -7.94
C LYS A 186 9.70 14.45 -8.15
N GLU A 187 10.14 15.43 -7.36
CA GLU A 187 9.72 16.83 -7.52
C GLU A 187 10.02 17.34 -8.93
N SER A 188 11.27 17.13 -9.38
CA SER A 188 11.68 17.57 -10.72
C SER A 188 10.83 16.94 -11.83
N HIS A 189 10.48 15.67 -11.70
CA HIS A 189 9.63 14.98 -12.68
C HIS A 189 8.21 15.54 -12.72
N ILE A 190 7.60 15.80 -11.55
CA ILE A 190 6.26 16.40 -11.46
C ILE A 190 6.25 17.80 -12.06
N LEU A 191 7.24 18.63 -11.71
CA LEU A 191 7.36 20.00 -12.23
C LEU A 191 7.60 20.04 -13.74
N PHE A 192 8.34 19.06 -14.27
CA PHE A 192 8.55 18.90 -15.71
C PHE A 192 7.24 18.59 -16.42
N ARG A 193 6.42 17.69 -15.87
CA ARG A 193 5.08 17.37 -16.41
C ARG A 193 4.12 18.56 -16.39
N GLU A 194 4.27 19.46 -15.42
CA GLU A 194 3.51 20.72 -15.34
C GLU A 194 4.08 21.85 -16.22
N ASN A 195 5.09 21.57 -17.07
CA ASN A 195 5.77 22.56 -17.93
C ASN A 195 6.34 23.75 -17.13
N GLN A 196 6.92 23.50 -15.96
CA GLN A 196 7.56 24.52 -15.12
C GLN A 196 9.10 24.37 -15.11
N PRO A 197 9.81 24.77 -16.18
CA PRO A 197 11.23 24.45 -16.35
C PRO A 197 12.14 25.10 -15.31
N LYS A 198 11.85 26.34 -14.88
CA LYS A 198 12.67 27.05 -13.88
C LYS A 198 12.71 26.30 -12.53
N PRO A 199 11.57 25.92 -11.93
CA PRO A 199 11.53 25.06 -10.75
C PRO A 199 12.24 23.70 -10.93
N VAL A 200 12.13 23.07 -12.10
CA VAL A 200 12.76 21.76 -12.38
C VAL A 200 14.28 21.83 -12.16
N PHE A 201 14.95 22.84 -12.73
CA PHE A 201 16.40 22.98 -12.57
C PHE A 201 16.82 23.20 -11.12
N ASN A 202 16.02 23.91 -10.33
CA ASN A 202 16.31 24.12 -8.91
C ASN A 202 16.25 22.81 -8.12
N SER A 203 15.22 21.98 -8.34
CA SER A 203 15.09 20.69 -7.67
C SER A 203 16.20 19.70 -8.08
N ILE A 204 16.58 19.70 -9.37
CA ILE A 204 17.68 18.88 -9.87
C ILE A 204 19.03 19.35 -9.30
N ASP A 205 19.29 20.66 -9.25
CA ASP A 205 20.53 21.20 -8.67
C ASP A 205 20.67 20.82 -7.19
N GLN A 206 19.57 20.90 -6.42
CA GLN A 206 19.55 20.43 -5.03
C GLN A 206 19.82 18.91 -4.92
N ALA A 207 19.20 18.10 -5.79
CA ALA A 207 19.44 16.66 -5.84
C ALA A 207 20.91 16.32 -6.14
N ILE A 208 21.51 17.01 -7.11
CA ILE A 208 22.93 16.83 -7.48
C ILE A 208 23.85 17.20 -6.31
N LYS A 209 23.64 18.37 -5.70
CA LYS A 209 24.42 18.80 -4.53
C LYS A 209 24.35 17.79 -3.39
N LEU A 210 23.15 17.28 -3.11
CA LEU A 210 22.95 16.25 -2.09
C LEU A 210 23.69 14.95 -2.45
N ALA A 211 23.59 14.49 -3.70
CA ALA A 211 24.26 13.27 -4.16
C ALA A 211 25.79 13.36 -4.10
N ILE A 212 26.37 14.52 -4.43
CA ILE A 212 27.81 14.78 -4.29
C ILE A 212 28.24 14.65 -2.82
N ASN A 213 27.55 15.34 -1.91
CA ASN A 213 27.85 15.28 -0.48
C ASN A 213 27.75 13.85 0.09
N MET A 214 26.78 13.06 -0.39
CA MET A 214 26.65 11.65 0.00
C MET A 214 27.84 10.80 -0.46
N LYS A 215 28.37 11.05 -1.66
CA LYS A 215 29.54 10.34 -2.19
C LYS A 215 30.81 10.65 -1.39
N ASP A 216 30.99 11.92 -1.01
CA ASP A 216 32.15 12.34 -0.22
C ASP A 216 32.14 11.75 1.19
N THR A 217 30.95 11.49 1.74
CA THR A 217 30.77 10.79 3.03
C THR A 217 31.26 9.34 2.96
N PHE A 218 31.01 8.64 1.84
CA PHE A 218 31.53 7.29 1.63
C PHE A 218 33.05 7.26 1.46
N CYS A 219 33.63 8.22 0.74
CA CYS A 219 35.09 8.30 0.54
C CYS A 219 35.85 8.63 1.83
N HIS A 220 35.27 9.42 2.74
CA HIS A 220 35.90 9.72 4.03
C HIS A 220 35.82 8.56 5.05
N VAL A 221 34.76 7.76 5.03
CA VAL A 221 34.65 6.58 5.92
C VAL A 221 35.65 5.49 5.51
N THR A 222 35.97 5.35 4.22
CA THR A 222 37.02 4.43 3.75
C THR A 222 38.45 4.89 4.02
N MET A 223 38.69 6.16 4.35
CA MET A 223 40.04 6.66 4.68
C MET A 223 40.32 6.77 6.19
N LEU A 224 39.34 6.49 7.05
CA LEU A 224 39.49 6.50 8.51
C LEU A 224 39.34 5.11 9.17
N GLY A 225 39.43 4.04 8.40
CA GLY A 225 39.34 2.68 8.94
C GLY A 225 39.86 1.62 7.99
N PHE A 226 41.18 1.55 7.84
CA PHE A 226 42.04 0.39 8.08
C PHE A 226 43.50 0.84 8.09
#